data_AF-A0A7S4QF87-F1
#
_entry.id   AF-A0A7S4QF87-F1
#
_cell.length_a   1.000
_cell.length_b   1.000
_cell.length_c   1.000
_cell.angle_alpha   90.00
_cell.angle_beta   90.00
_cell.angle_gamma   90.00
#
_symmetry.space_group_name_H-M   'P 1'
#
loop_
_entity.id
_entity.type
_entity.pdbx_description
1 polymer ?
#
loop_
_entity_poly.entity_id
_entity_poly.type
_entity_poly.pdbx_seq_one_letter_code
_entity_poly.pdbx_strand_id
1 'polypeptide(L)'
;MKFSVVSSLSITAALMGLSLCNASSLRGKEDDTAAHHRILQNKVGRFLKADIQYENKQARGPEVILSIELEDGIFEVENTGDNGRWAKDLESGIDSIEIGQGATKSGGKINMGGTPPVPRGRNVSDRNLVEEEDSQARSPEQQRMLDELHRQLAVGNKSVLAVRVVHDGSTPSAALGRLDPSYSLAQLAIDVFDEGNTNLVTQYRRCSHDKLNFGRAGTRETNNPTRVTSIANGVVEVKVSTDCSGTCDGVMRNDVNVALQNAFGVSSPNQLADYVMQCHPPGSFGGIAYAYINYWLSIYNDNWCRYTSTQLHEVGHNLGLAHSGEGTAQYADQSGFMGYSYSQFNQQMCFNNAKNWQLGWFSGEVASIGLNDNFIGNLKGQVNYGNGDTTSKVVVKVDDPNSQEAFYVGFNHGISHNINTAEGKNQVTVQTYTGSGYSQSTLLSKMGSGGTFTGVLGSSTVTVTVGTINLTTGLAPVEITYGSVSPPPTPAPTVSESPTNKPTLLPTPAPTVSESPTNKPTTAEPTPAPTQAPTSAPTACGLAQVDESCTVSTDCCSNSCSGGKPANRVCLANGPTAPSPTPPSPSPPTSCGQKNASCSNNTECCSGNCKRNGRCA
;
A
#
# COMPACT_ATOMS: atom_id res chain seq x y z
N MET A 1 -44.74 62.81 57.14
CA MET A 1 -43.65 62.74 58.15
C MET A 1 -42.39 63.19 57.41
N LYS A 2 -41.64 64.26 57.75
CA LYS A 2 -40.92 64.63 59.02
C LYS A 2 -40.00 63.49 59.47
N PHE A 3 -38.67 63.61 59.63
CA PHE A 3 -37.64 64.68 59.44
C PHE A 3 -36.42 64.04 58.70
N SER A 4 -35.46 64.68 58.02
CA SER A 4 -34.57 65.87 58.19
C SER A 4 -33.16 65.57 58.77
N VAL A 5 -32.18 66.30 58.22
CA VAL A 5 -30.70 66.20 58.32
C VAL A 5 -30.12 66.65 59.68
N VAL A 6 -29.02 66.03 60.15
CA VAL A 6 -27.86 66.63 60.89
C VAL A 6 -26.56 65.82 60.56
N SER A 7 -25.36 66.39 60.79
CA SER A 7 -24.01 65.94 60.35
C SER A 7 -22.98 65.76 61.49
N SER A 8 -21.72 65.40 61.13
CA SER A 8 -20.43 65.63 61.88
C SER A 8 -20.22 64.87 63.23
N LEU A 9 -19.02 64.49 63.74
CA LEU A 9 -17.57 64.45 63.37
C LEU A 9 -16.89 63.39 64.33
N SER A 10 -15.59 63.00 64.39
CA SER A 10 -14.28 63.40 63.83
C SER A 10 -13.25 62.24 63.78
N ILE A 11 -12.59 62.05 62.62
CA ILE A 11 -11.12 61.93 62.39
C ILE A 11 -10.20 61.31 63.48
N THR A 12 -9.60 60.15 63.18
CA THR A 12 -8.18 59.72 63.42
C THR A 12 -7.94 58.34 62.75
N ALA A 13 -6.76 57.91 62.28
CA ALA A 13 -5.41 58.52 62.25
C ALA A 13 -4.55 58.03 61.04
N ALA A 14 -3.50 58.80 60.73
CA ALA A 14 -2.18 58.44 60.11
C ALA A 14 -2.05 57.59 58.82
N LEU A 15 -1.19 58.08 57.89
CA LEU A 15 -0.65 57.36 56.73
C LEU A 15 0.74 56.77 57.00
N MET A 16 1.02 55.59 56.43
CA MET A 16 2.21 55.22 55.63
C MET A 16 1.71 54.20 54.57
N GLY A 17 2.12 54.10 53.30
CA GLY A 17 3.41 54.40 52.65
C GLY A 17 4.28 53.14 52.67
N LEU A 18 4.72 52.49 51.59
CA LEU A 18 4.75 52.74 50.13
C LEU A 18 4.32 51.44 49.36
N SER A 19 4.31 51.24 48.03
CA SER A 19 4.73 52.05 46.86
C SER A 19 3.88 51.72 45.62
N LEU A 20 3.79 52.64 44.66
CA LEU A 20 3.31 52.40 43.29
C LEU A 20 4.44 52.67 42.30
N CYS A 21 4.62 51.79 41.30
CA CYS A 21 5.51 52.02 40.16
C CYS A 21 4.82 51.61 38.85
N ASN A 22 5.06 52.38 37.79
CA ASN A 22 4.38 52.25 36.50
C ASN A 22 4.90 51.05 35.69
N ALA A 23 3.98 50.29 35.07
CA ALA A 23 4.31 49.33 34.03
C ALA A 23 4.23 50.01 32.65
N SER A 24 5.34 50.60 32.20
CA SER A 24 5.44 51.23 30.88
C SER A 24 6.77 50.90 30.20
N SER A 25 6.70 50.26 29.02
CA SER A 25 7.81 50.00 28.10
C SER A 25 8.98 49.15 28.65
N LEU A 26 8.81 47.82 28.61
CA LEU A 26 9.92 46.93 28.25
C LEU A 26 9.51 46.10 27.03
N ARG A 27 9.94 46.56 25.85
CA ARG A 27 9.84 45.81 24.60
C ARG A 27 11.02 44.84 24.53
N GLY A 28 10.93 43.74 25.28
CA GLY A 28 11.93 42.68 25.25
C GLY A 28 12.02 42.10 23.83
N LYS A 29 13.24 42.02 23.29
CA LYS A 29 13.55 41.01 22.29
C LYS A 29 13.77 39.70 23.04
N GLU A 30 12.92 38.72 22.81
CA GLU A 30 13.29 37.34 23.10
C GLU A 30 14.25 36.89 21.98
N ASP A 31 15.42 36.40 22.36
CA ASP A 31 16.50 36.01 21.44
C ASP A 31 16.47 34.48 21.33
N ASP A 32 15.79 33.99 20.29
CA ASP A 32 15.20 32.66 20.24
C ASP A 32 16.21 31.54 19.93
N THR A 33 17.03 31.21 20.92
CA THR A 33 18.17 30.27 20.78
C THR A 33 18.33 29.28 21.95
N ALA A 34 17.40 29.26 22.91
CA ALA A 34 17.48 28.44 24.12
C ALA A 34 16.44 27.30 24.14
N ALA A 35 16.71 26.23 23.39
CA ALA A 35 15.80 25.07 23.33
C ALA A 35 15.58 24.42 24.72
N HIS A 36 14.34 24.44 25.20
CA HIS A 36 13.98 23.91 26.52
C HIS A 36 14.03 22.38 26.58
N HIS A 37 15.09 21.82 27.16
CA HIS A 37 15.15 20.41 27.59
C HIS A 37 14.09 20.13 28.68
N ARG A 38 12.87 19.75 28.28
CA ARG A 38 11.86 19.26 29.21
C ARG A 38 12.24 17.85 29.68
N ILE A 39 12.37 17.69 30.99
CA ILE A 39 12.52 16.38 31.66
C ILE A 39 11.14 15.70 31.68
N LEU A 40 11.08 14.44 31.25
CA LEU A 40 9.81 13.72 31.03
C LEU A 40 9.46 12.70 32.14
N GLN A 41 9.94 12.94 33.36
CA GLN A 41 9.77 12.05 34.51
C GLN A 41 8.32 11.58 34.68
N ASN A 42 8.14 10.25 34.68
CA ASN A 42 6.90 9.54 34.97
C ASN A 42 5.74 9.90 34.02
N LYS A 43 6.04 10.34 32.79
CA LYS A 43 5.04 10.52 31.74
C LYS A 43 4.73 9.19 31.07
N VAL A 44 3.46 8.78 31.11
CA VAL A 44 2.95 7.65 30.32
C VAL A 44 2.57 8.15 28.93
N GLY A 45 2.91 7.37 27.90
CA GLY A 45 2.49 7.59 26.51
C GLY A 45 2.12 6.28 25.82
N ARG A 46 1.51 6.36 24.63
CA ARG A 46 1.23 5.17 23.80
C ARG A 46 2.49 4.79 23.01
N PHE A 47 2.81 3.50 22.99
CA PHE A 47 3.86 2.96 22.13
C PHE A 47 3.41 2.96 20.67
N LEU A 48 4.26 3.50 19.79
CA LEU A 48 4.07 3.48 18.36
C LEU A 48 5.31 2.92 17.67
N LYS A 49 5.09 2.02 16.72
CA LYS A 49 6.09 1.50 15.79
C LYS A 49 5.71 1.95 14.38
N ALA A 50 6.65 2.49 13.62
CA ALA A 50 6.50 2.66 12.18
C ALA A 50 7.58 1.85 11.46
N ASP A 51 7.23 1.20 10.36
CA ASP A 51 8.21 0.57 9.47
C ASP A 51 8.52 1.55 8.32
N ILE A 52 9.79 1.63 7.90
CA ILE A 52 10.26 2.60 6.89
C ILE A 52 10.51 1.89 5.56
N GLN A 53 9.82 2.34 4.52
CA GLN A 53 10.00 1.79 3.18
C GLN A 53 11.19 2.44 2.44
N TYR A 54 11.94 1.60 1.71
CA TYR A 54 13.09 2.00 0.89
C TYR A 54 12.95 1.58 -0.58
N GLU A 55 13.53 2.39 -1.47
CA GLU A 55 13.46 2.27 -2.93
C GLU A 55 14.20 1.05 -3.52
N ASN A 56 15.05 0.38 -2.74
CA ASN A 56 15.94 -0.70 -3.20
C ASN A 56 15.99 -1.86 -2.19
N LYS A 57 16.17 -3.10 -2.68
CA LYS A 57 16.14 -4.36 -1.89
C LYS A 57 17.34 -4.56 -0.91
N GLN A 58 18.02 -3.49 -0.49
CA GLN A 58 19.09 -3.50 0.51
C GLN A 58 18.99 -2.25 1.40
N ALA A 59 18.51 -2.42 2.63
CA ALA A 59 18.41 -1.33 3.60
C ALA A 59 19.81 -0.76 3.96
N ARG A 60 19.86 0.55 4.20
CA ARG A 60 21.05 1.27 4.72
C ARG A 60 20.71 2.18 5.91
N GLY A 61 19.63 1.85 6.61
CA GLY A 61 19.12 2.55 7.78
C GLY A 61 18.33 1.59 8.67
N PRO A 62 17.82 2.06 9.82
CA PRO A 62 16.88 1.27 10.61
C PRO A 62 15.59 1.05 9.81
N GLU A 63 15.13 -0.19 9.69
CA GLU A 63 13.87 -0.54 9.01
C GLU A 63 12.62 -0.13 9.81
N VAL A 64 12.83 0.34 11.05
CA VAL A 64 11.79 0.61 12.06
C VAL A 64 12.11 1.88 12.84
N ILE A 65 11.11 2.75 13.02
CA ILE A 65 11.11 3.85 14.00
C ILE A 65 10.32 3.40 15.24
N LEU A 66 10.96 3.43 16.41
CA LEU A 66 10.28 3.29 17.70
C LEU A 66 9.91 4.69 18.20
N SER A 67 8.65 4.90 18.59
CA SER A 67 8.11 6.20 18.99
C SER A 67 7.20 6.12 20.22
N ILE A 68 7.02 7.26 20.88
CA ILE A 68 6.01 7.48 21.93
C ILE A 68 5.07 8.59 21.48
N GLU A 69 3.76 8.34 21.50
CA GLU A 69 2.75 9.39 21.44
C GLU A 69 2.54 9.97 22.85
N LEU A 70 2.69 11.29 22.94
CA LEU A 70 2.35 12.11 24.09
C LEU A 70 1.32 13.17 23.68
N GLU A 71 0.71 13.82 24.67
CA GLU A 71 -0.25 14.92 24.53
C GLU A 71 0.18 16.03 23.55
N ASP A 72 1.49 16.30 23.44
CA ASP A 72 2.07 17.34 22.59
C ASP A 72 2.84 16.80 21.36
N GLY A 73 2.62 15.54 20.95
CA GLY A 73 3.10 14.99 19.69
C GLY A 73 3.63 13.55 19.74
N ILE A 74 4.11 13.06 18.60
CA ILE A 74 4.76 11.75 18.46
C ILE A 74 6.27 11.95 18.41
N PHE A 75 7.04 11.27 19.26
CA PHE A 75 8.48 11.45 19.38
C PHE A 75 9.25 10.15 19.20
N GLU A 76 10.32 10.16 18.39
CA GLU A 76 11.23 9.03 18.20
C GLU A 76 12.02 8.74 19.50
N VAL A 77 12.24 7.47 19.83
CA VAL A 77 12.98 7.05 21.04
C VAL A 77 14.42 6.74 20.71
N GLU A 78 15.36 7.44 21.36
CA GLU A 78 16.80 7.22 21.22
C GLU A 78 17.50 7.00 22.59
N ASN A 79 18.72 6.46 22.55
CA ASN A 79 19.59 6.27 23.72
C ASN A 79 18.93 5.50 24.90
N THR A 80 18.40 4.31 24.62
CA THR A 80 17.74 3.45 25.62
C THR A 80 18.67 2.49 26.35
N GLY A 81 19.97 2.47 26.02
CA GLY A 81 20.98 1.58 26.59
C GLY A 81 20.89 0.11 26.15
N ASP A 82 19.71 -0.34 25.73
CA ASP A 82 19.40 -1.74 25.41
C ASP A 82 19.35 -2.04 23.89
N ASN A 83 19.46 -1.03 23.03
CA ASN A 83 19.26 -1.09 21.57
C ASN A 83 17.84 -1.51 21.14
N GLY A 84 16.80 -1.00 21.82
CA GLY A 84 15.40 -1.12 21.39
C GLY A 84 14.70 -2.42 21.78
N ARG A 85 15.34 -3.28 22.59
CA ARG A 85 14.78 -4.57 23.03
C ARG A 85 13.56 -4.43 23.94
N TRP A 86 13.40 -3.29 24.63
CA TRP A 86 12.21 -2.89 25.39
C TRP A 86 10.90 -2.96 24.57
N ALA A 87 10.98 -2.78 23.26
CA ALA A 87 9.84 -2.79 22.35
C ALA A 87 9.54 -4.17 21.74
N LYS A 88 10.34 -5.20 22.04
CA LYS A 88 10.27 -6.53 21.38
C LYS A 88 8.87 -7.15 21.44
N ASP A 89 8.23 -7.06 22.59
CA ASP A 89 6.98 -7.75 22.92
C ASP A 89 5.79 -6.76 23.07
N LEU A 90 5.92 -5.54 22.52
CA LEU A 90 4.90 -4.49 22.58
C LEU A 90 4.12 -4.35 21.27
N GLU A 91 2.81 -4.14 21.38
CA GLU A 91 1.89 -4.00 20.26
C GLU A 91 1.62 -2.51 19.95
N SER A 92 2.13 -2.04 18.81
CA SER A 92 1.97 -0.66 18.34
C SER A 92 0.52 -0.23 18.31
N GLY A 93 0.25 1.02 18.70
CA GLY A 93 -1.10 1.58 18.75
C GLY A 93 -1.89 1.19 20.02
N ILE A 94 -1.51 0.09 20.68
CA ILE A 94 -2.28 -0.52 21.77
C ILE A 94 -1.58 -0.37 23.12
N ASP A 95 -0.29 -0.68 23.22
CA ASP A 95 0.43 -0.66 24.49
C ASP A 95 0.82 0.74 24.98
N SER A 96 0.94 0.88 26.29
CA SER A 96 1.43 2.07 26.98
C SER A 96 2.78 1.83 27.64
N ILE A 97 3.62 2.87 27.66
CA ILE A 97 4.92 2.85 28.30
C ILE A 97 5.12 4.11 29.15
N GLU A 98 5.82 3.96 30.26
CA GLU A 98 6.23 5.05 31.15
C GLU A 98 7.66 5.48 30.84
N ILE A 99 7.84 6.80 30.76
CA ILE A 99 9.14 7.43 30.54
C ILE A 99 9.85 7.59 31.89
N GLY A 100 10.96 6.87 32.05
CA GLY A 100 11.78 6.87 33.26
C GLY A 100 12.47 8.19 33.56
N GLN A 101 13.10 8.27 34.74
CA GLN A 101 13.82 9.48 35.16
C GLN A 101 15.06 9.74 34.30
N GLY A 102 15.37 11.02 34.08
CA GLY A 102 16.53 11.45 33.28
C GLY A 102 16.26 11.60 31.78
N ALA A 103 15.13 11.09 31.27
CA ALA A 103 14.74 11.27 29.88
C ALA A 103 14.44 12.74 29.53
N THR A 104 14.89 13.19 28.36
CA THR A 104 14.72 14.58 27.88
C THR A 104 14.14 14.62 26.47
N LYS A 105 13.37 15.68 26.16
CA LYS A 105 12.74 15.89 24.86
C LYS A 105 13.39 17.03 24.07
N SER A 106 13.68 16.80 22.79
CA SER A 106 14.12 17.83 21.83
C SER A 106 13.95 17.35 20.39
N GLY A 107 13.79 18.24 19.42
CA GLY A 107 13.92 17.93 17.98
C GLY A 107 13.03 16.80 17.44
N GLY A 108 11.82 16.59 17.99
CA GLY A 108 10.95 15.49 17.59
C GLY A 108 11.36 14.12 18.16
N LYS A 109 12.29 14.10 19.13
CA LYS A 109 12.83 12.90 19.79
C LYS A 109 12.75 12.96 21.32
N ILE A 110 12.84 11.79 21.93
CA ILE A 110 13.03 11.56 23.36
C ILE A 110 14.34 10.79 23.54
N ASN A 111 15.32 11.43 24.18
CA ASN A 111 16.55 10.79 24.58
C ASN A 111 16.36 10.19 25.98
N MET A 112 16.48 8.86 26.07
CA MET A 112 16.17 8.07 27.26
C MET A 112 17.33 7.94 28.27
N GLY A 113 18.45 8.64 28.06
CA GLY A 113 19.53 8.75 29.04
C GLY A 113 20.26 7.43 29.36
N GLY A 114 20.15 6.42 28.51
CA GLY A 114 20.73 5.09 28.68
C GLY A 114 19.87 4.10 29.47
N THR A 115 18.62 4.46 29.82
CA THR A 115 17.68 3.57 30.54
C THR A 115 16.44 3.31 29.66
N PRO A 116 16.00 2.06 29.46
CA PRO A 116 14.82 1.78 28.63
C PRO A 116 13.53 2.32 29.30
N PRO A 117 12.50 2.68 28.51
CA PRO A 117 11.18 2.99 29.06
C PRO A 117 10.54 1.74 29.67
N VAL A 118 9.62 1.92 30.62
CA VAL A 118 8.98 0.82 31.36
C VAL A 118 7.64 0.48 30.72
N PRO A 119 7.42 -0.75 30.21
CA PRO A 119 6.10 -1.19 29.79
C PRO A 119 5.07 -1.09 30.92
N ARG A 120 3.91 -0.49 30.63
CA ARG A 120 2.74 -0.44 31.54
C ARG A 120 1.57 -1.30 31.06
N GLY A 121 1.76 -2.04 29.97
CA GLY A 121 0.72 -2.87 29.36
C GLY A 121 -0.28 -2.07 28.53
N ARG A 122 -1.38 -2.72 28.14
CA ARG A 122 -2.35 -2.18 27.18
C ARG A 122 -3.01 -0.90 27.70
N ASN A 123 -3.12 0.10 26.82
CA ASN A 123 -3.69 1.40 27.16
C ASN A 123 -5.24 1.33 27.17
N VAL A 124 -5.83 0.82 28.25
CA VAL A 124 -7.29 0.59 28.39
C VAL A 124 -8.06 1.88 28.69
N SER A 125 -7.89 2.91 27.85
CA SER A 125 -8.51 4.23 28.01
C SER A 125 -9.99 4.31 27.61
N ASP A 126 -10.67 3.19 27.30
CA ASP A 126 -12.04 3.23 26.73
C ASP A 126 -13.06 2.19 27.27
N ARG A 127 -12.66 1.16 28.05
CA ARG A 127 -13.60 0.24 28.74
C ARG A 127 -13.08 -0.30 30.06
N ASN A 128 -13.88 -0.16 31.12
CA ASN A 128 -13.62 -0.75 32.44
C ASN A 128 -13.45 -2.28 32.38
N LEU A 129 -12.24 -2.77 32.61
CA LEU A 129 -11.96 -4.07 33.22
C LEU A 129 -10.77 -3.92 34.19
N VAL A 130 -10.71 -4.81 35.19
CA VAL A 130 -9.79 -4.72 36.32
C VAL A 130 -8.38 -5.20 35.94
N GLU A 131 -7.36 -4.67 36.61
CA GLU A 131 -5.98 -5.13 36.52
C GLU A 131 -5.85 -6.56 37.07
N GLU A 132 -5.37 -7.49 36.24
CA GLU A 132 -4.67 -8.69 36.72
C GLU A 132 -3.31 -8.76 36.02
N GLU A 133 -2.24 -8.76 36.81
CA GLU A 133 -0.90 -9.08 36.32
C GLU A 133 -0.82 -10.59 36.04
N ASP A 134 -0.89 -10.99 34.77
CA ASP A 134 -0.33 -12.29 34.39
C ASP A 134 0.25 -12.28 32.98
N SER A 135 1.45 -12.87 32.82
CA SER A 135 2.19 -12.94 31.55
C SER A 135 1.83 -14.20 30.76
N GLN A 136 0.56 -14.63 30.85
CA GLN A 136 0.06 -15.78 30.09
C GLN A 136 -0.04 -15.45 28.59
N ALA A 137 0.41 -16.40 27.76
CA ALA A 137 0.21 -16.32 26.32
C ALA A 137 -1.30 -16.29 26.00
N ARG A 138 -1.70 -15.40 25.10
CA ARG A 138 -3.10 -15.20 24.68
C ARG A 138 -3.69 -16.54 24.26
N SER A 139 -4.85 -16.91 24.81
CA SER A 139 -5.55 -18.13 24.41
C SER A 139 -5.94 -18.05 22.92
N PRO A 140 -6.12 -19.20 22.21
CA PRO A 140 -6.51 -19.19 20.81
C PRO A 140 -7.82 -18.43 20.53
N GLU A 141 -8.72 -18.35 21.52
CA GLU A 141 -9.94 -17.55 21.44
C GLU A 141 -9.67 -16.05 21.59
N GLN A 142 -8.86 -15.65 22.58
CA GLN A 142 -8.45 -14.26 22.78
C GLN A 142 -7.68 -13.72 21.57
N GLN A 143 -6.81 -14.53 20.94
CA GLN A 143 -6.11 -14.12 19.73
C GLN A 143 -7.08 -13.97 18.55
N ARG A 144 -8.02 -14.92 18.33
CA ARG A 144 -9.08 -14.78 17.31
C ARG A 144 -9.93 -13.53 17.49
N MET A 145 -10.28 -13.18 18.74
CA MET A 145 -11.01 -11.95 19.05
C MET A 145 -10.20 -10.69 18.74
N LEU A 146 -8.88 -10.70 18.99
CA LEU A 146 -8.01 -9.57 18.66
C LEU A 146 -7.78 -9.46 17.14
N ASP A 147 -7.61 -10.57 16.43
CA ASP A 147 -7.52 -10.55 14.97
C ASP A 147 -8.83 -10.05 14.34
N GLU A 148 -9.98 -10.32 14.95
CA GLU A 148 -11.27 -9.74 14.55
C GLU A 148 -11.35 -8.24 14.85
N LEU A 149 -10.80 -7.78 15.96
CA LEU A 149 -10.68 -6.35 16.27
C LEU A 149 -9.78 -5.63 15.25
N HIS A 150 -8.64 -6.23 14.86
CA HIS A 150 -7.80 -5.69 13.79
C HIS A 150 -8.53 -5.67 12.44
N ARG A 151 -9.33 -6.69 12.12
CA ARG A 151 -10.19 -6.68 10.91
C ARG A 151 -11.20 -5.53 10.88
N GLN A 152 -11.59 -4.93 12.02
CA GLN A 152 -12.45 -3.73 12.05
C GLN A 152 -11.75 -2.45 11.55
N LEU A 153 -10.41 -2.43 11.50
CA LEU A 153 -9.67 -1.41 10.75
C LEU A 153 -9.84 -1.65 9.24
N ALA A 154 -9.76 -2.91 8.83
CA ALA A 154 -9.74 -3.36 7.44
C ALA A 154 -11.12 -3.51 6.77
N VAL A 155 -12.23 -3.09 7.39
CA VAL A 155 -13.58 -3.16 6.78
C VAL A 155 -14.43 -1.91 7.01
N GLY A 156 -15.48 -1.77 6.19
CA GLY A 156 -16.45 -0.69 6.23
C GLY A 156 -16.06 0.52 5.38
N ASN A 157 -16.73 1.63 5.63
CA ASN A 157 -16.40 2.91 5.01
C ASN A 157 -15.47 3.69 5.96
N LYS A 158 -14.34 4.16 5.44
CA LYS A 158 -13.33 4.93 6.16
C LYS A 158 -13.05 6.22 5.42
N SER A 159 -12.70 7.30 6.12
CA SER A 159 -12.31 8.58 5.53
C SER A 159 -10.80 8.78 5.54
N VAL A 160 -10.27 9.47 4.54
CA VAL A 160 -8.84 9.81 4.43
C VAL A 160 -8.66 11.30 4.17
N LEU A 161 -7.72 11.91 4.87
CA LEU A 161 -7.24 13.29 4.63
C LEU A 161 -5.82 13.24 4.06
N ALA A 162 -5.60 13.76 2.85
CA ALA A 162 -4.25 13.89 2.30
C ALA A 162 -3.74 15.33 2.43
N VAL A 163 -2.62 15.48 3.14
CA VAL A 163 -2.04 16.75 3.58
C VAL A 163 -0.82 17.08 2.73
N ARG A 164 -0.87 18.16 1.95
CA ARG A 164 0.30 18.72 1.27
C ARG A 164 1.07 19.60 2.25
N VAL A 165 2.26 19.18 2.66
CA VAL A 165 3.08 19.93 3.63
C VAL A 165 4.03 20.86 2.87
N VAL A 166 4.08 22.14 3.25
CA VAL A 166 4.90 23.16 2.58
C VAL A 166 5.78 23.87 3.60
N HIS A 167 7.10 23.77 3.44
CA HIS A 167 8.05 24.56 4.20
C HIS A 167 8.04 26.02 3.71
N ASP A 168 7.98 26.99 4.61
CA ASP A 168 7.85 28.41 4.23
C ASP A 168 9.18 29.09 3.83
N GLY A 169 10.32 28.50 4.21
CA GLY A 169 11.66 29.01 3.92
C GLY A 169 12.16 30.06 4.92
N SER A 170 11.48 30.24 6.05
CA SER A 170 11.91 31.14 7.13
C SER A 170 13.03 30.54 7.99
N THR A 171 13.04 29.22 8.15
CA THR A 171 14.02 28.42 8.88
C THR A 171 15.04 27.73 7.96
N PRO A 172 16.19 27.24 8.47
CA PRO A 172 17.16 26.48 7.70
C PRO A 172 16.52 25.25 7.03
N SER A 173 16.74 25.08 5.73
CA SER A 173 16.10 24.01 4.93
C SER A 173 17.09 23.15 4.15
N ALA A 174 18.32 23.03 4.65
CA ALA A 174 19.46 22.46 3.91
C ALA A 174 19.32 20.96 3.55
N ALA A 175 18.52 20.20 4.30
CA ALA A 175 18.21 18.80 3.99
C ALA A 175 17.13 18.66 2.90
N LEU A 176 16.30 19.68 2.69
CA LEU A 176 15.19 19.63 1.73
C LEU A 176 15.68 19.86 0.30
N GLY A 177 15.39 18.93 -0.61
CA GLY A 177 15.66 19.08 -2.04
C GLY A 177 14.79 20.16 -2.73
N ARG A 178 13.67 20.50 -2.10
CA ARG A 178 12.77 21.64 -2.39
C ARG A 178 11.82 21.83 -1.21
N LEU A 179 11.21 23.01 -1.10
CA LEU A 179 10.38 23.38 0.07
C LEU A 179 8.98 22.74 0.09
N ASP A 180 8.54 22.12 -1.00
CA ASP A 180 7.18 21.59 -1.18
C ASP A 180 7.16 20.29 -2.01
N PRO A 181 6.11 19.46 -1.93
CA PRO A 181 5.91 18.35 -2.88
C PRO A 181 5.71 18.84 -4.32
N SER A 182 6.17 18.06 -5.30
CA SER A 182 6.37 18.48 -6.70
C SER A 182 5.12 18.64 -7.56
N TYR A 183 3.97 18.78 -6.93
CA TYR A 183 2.63 18.72 -7.50
C TYR A 183 1.69 19.62 -6.69
N SER A 184 0.61 20.07 -7.32
CA SER A 184 -0.38 20.94 -6.67
C SER A 184 -1.29 20.17 -5.70
N LEU A 185 -1.94 20.89 -4.80
CA LEU A 185 -2.98 20.34 -3.92
C LEU A 185 -4.13 19.68 -4.72
N ALA A 186 -4.49 20.25 -5.87
CA ALA A 186 -5.50 19.69 -6.77
C ALA A 186 -5.04 18.36 -7.42
N GLN A 187 -3.76 18.24 -7.77
CA GLN A 187 -3.20 16.99 -8.31
C GLN A 187 -3.17 15.88 -7.23
N LEU A 188 -2.85 16.22 -5.98
CA LEU A 188 -2.95 15.28 -4.85
C LEU A 188 -4.39 14.76 -4.68
N ALA A 189 -5.40 15.60 -4.86
CA ALA A 189 -6.80 15.19 -4.77
C ALA A 189 -7.18 14.17 -5.86
N ILE A 190 -6.62 14.31 -7.06
CA ILE A 190 -6.82 13.37 -8.18
C ILE A 190 -6.12 12.03 -7.87
N ASP A 191 -4.85 12.08 -7.50
CA ASP A 191 -4.00 10.89 -7.37
C ASP A 191 -4.30 10.07 -6.10
N VAL A 192 -5.15 10.56 -5.19
CA VAL A 192 -5.67 9.80 -4.03
C VAL A 192 -7.16 9.45 -4.18
N PHE A 193 -7.98 10.35 -4.73
CA PHE A 193 -9.46 10.25 -4.65
C PHE A 193 -10.23 10.37 -5.96
N ASP A 194 -9.60 10.37 -7.15
CA ASP A 194 -10.34 10.35 -8.41
C ASP A 194 -10.88 8.96 -8.77
N GLU A 195 -12.18 8.88 -9.05
CA GLU A 195 -12.88 7.62 -9.36
C GLU A 195 -12.61 7.12 -10.79
N GLY A 196 -12.09 7.98 -11.68
CA GLY A 196 -11.69 7.60 -13.05
C GLY A 196 -10.32 6.94 -13.15
N ASN A 197 -9.50 7.05 -12.10
CA ASN A 197 -8.13 6.54 -12.06
C ASN A 197 -7.97 5.31 -11.13
N THR A 198 -6.74 4.86 -10.94
CA THR A 198 -6.34 3.76 -10.05
C THR A 198 -5.45 4.31 -8.94
N ASN A 199 -6.02 4.47 -7.76
CA ASN A 199 -5.44 5.14 -6.58
C ASN A 199 -5.90 4.44 -5.30
N LEU A 200 -5.50 4.97 -4.13
CA LEU A 200 -5.92 4.50 -2.82
C LEU A 200 -7.40 4.10 -2.76
N VAL A 201 -8.31 5.02 -3.10
CA VAL A 201 -9.76 4.82 -3.01
C VAL A 201 -10.22 3.66 -3.90
N THR A 202 -9.95 3.76 -5.20
CA THR A 202 -10.48 2.81 -6.18
C THR A 202 -9.85 1.43 -6.04
N GLN A 203 -8.57 1.36 -5.70
CA GLN A 203 -7.82 0.11 -5.68
C GLN A 203 -8.07 -0.70 -4.39
N TYR A 204 -8.20 -0.06 -3.22
CA TYR A 204 -8.69 -0.77 -2.03
C TYR A 204 -10.12 -1.27 -2.21
N ARG A 205 -11.03 -0.46 -2.77
CA ARG A 205 -12.41 -0.89 -3.03
C ARG A 205 -12.48 -2.10 -3.95
N ARG A 206 -11.72 -2.07 -5.07
CA ARG A 206 -11.62 -3.18 -6.02
C ARG A 206 -11.02 -4.43 -5.37
N CYS A 207 -9.82 -4.34 -4.78
CA CYS A 207 -9.14 -5.49 -4.19
C CYS A 207 -9.86 -6.07 -2.97
N SER A 208 -10.69 -5.28 -2.27
CA SER A 208 -11.50 -5.77 -1.14
C SER A 208 -12.89 -6.26 -1.56
N HIS A 209 -13.32 -6.06 -2.81
CA HIS A 209 -14.70 -6.28 -3.26
C HIS A 209 -15.73 -5.55 -2.37
N ASP A 210 -15.55 -4.22 -2.30
CA ASP A 210 -16.36 -3.26 -1.53
C ASP A 210 -16.42 -3.49 -0.01
N LYS A 211 -15.59 -4.41 0.53
CA LYS A 211 -15.47 -4.65 1.99
C LYS A 211 -14.77 -3.51 2.72
N LEU A 212 -13.84 -2.81 2.06
CA LEU A 212 -13.15 -1.62 2.57
C LEU A 212 -13.22 -0.49 1.54
N ASN A 213 -13.92 0.58 1.90
CA ASN A 213 -14.13 1.74 1.03
C ASN A 213 -13.51 2.97 1.67
N PHE A 214 -12.40 3.44 1.11
CA PHE A 214 -11.86 4.75 1.47
C PHE A 214 -12.62 5.88 0.77
N GLY A 215 -12.92 6.94 1.50
CA GLY A 215 -13.58 8.15 1.02
C GLY A 215 -12.81 9.42 1.40
N ARG A 216 -13.23 10.54 0.83
CA ARG A 216 -12.63 11.87 1.12
C ARG A 216 -12.97 12.32 2.54
N ALA A 217 -12.02 12.92 3.24
CA ALA A 217 -12.31 13.74 4.41
C ALA A 217 -13.35 14.81 4.07
N GLY A 218 -14.32 15.02 4.96
CA GLY A 218 -15.40 16.00 4.76
C GLY A 218 -14.86 17.44 4.71
N THR A 219 -15.47 18.28 3.87
CA THR A 219 -15.13 19.71 3.76
C THR A 219 -15.23 20.42 5.11
N ARG A 220 -14.19 21.17 5.50
CA ARG A 220 -14.17 21.99 6.72
C ARG A 220 -13.43 23.29 6.48
N GLU A 221 -14.00 24.40 6.91
CA GLU A 221 -13.32 25.70 6.84
C GLU A 221 -12.22 25.83 7.90
N THR A 222 -11.12 26.47 7.50
CA THR A 222 -9.97 26.77 8.38
C THR A 222 -10.22 28.04 9.19
N ASN A 223 -9.82 28.06 10.47
CA ASN A 223 -9.71 29.30 11.24
C ASN A 223 -8.36 30.03 11.06
N ASN A 224 -7.41 29.40 10.36
CA ASN A 224 -6.03 29.89 10.17
C ASN A 224 -5.60 29.84 8.69
N PRO A 225 -6.27 30.59 7.78
CA PRO A 225 -6.07 30.48 6.33
C PRO A 225 -4.70 30.92 5.82
N THR A 226 -3.91 31.63 6.63
CA THR A 226 -2.51 31.97 6.29
C THR A 226 -1.61 30.73 6.33
N ARG A 227 -1.85 29.84 7.30
CA ARG A 227 -1.04 28.64 7.56
C ARG A 227 -1.64 27.34 7.01
N VAL A 228 -2.95 27.14 7.12
CA VAL A 228 -3.65 25.90 6.77
C VAL A 228 -4.85 26.25 5.91
N THR A 229 -4.99 25.68 4.72
CA THR A 229 -6.17 25.89 3.88
C THR A 229 -7.41 25.24 4.49
N SER A 230 -8.61 25.59 4.03
CA SER A 230 -9.80 24.75 4.29
C SER A 230 -9.58 23.34 3.72
N ILE A 231 -10.16 22.31 4.35
CA ILE A 231 -10.22 20.96 3.78
C ILE A 231 -11.25 20.99 2.65
N ALA A 232 -10.85 20.60 1.45
CA ALA A 232 -11.73 20.47 0.30
C ALA A 232 -11.34 19.25 -0.53
N ASN A 233 -12.30 18.50 -1.07
CA ASN A 233 -12.05 17.28 -1.86
C ASN A 233 -11.19 16.21 -1.16
N GLY A 234 -11.17 16.16 0.17
CA GLY A 234 -10.32 15.23 0.95
C GLY A 234 -8.86 15.67 1.10
N VAL A 235 -8.50 16.88 0.65
CA VAL A 235 -7.14 17.41 0.73
C VAL A 235 -7.05 18.75 1.48
N VAL A 236 -5.86 19.04 2.02
CA VAL A 236 -5.51 20.30 2.68
C VAL A 236 -4.03 20.64 2.46
N GLU A 237 -3.68 21.92 2.35
CA GLU A 237 -2.28 22.38 2.40
C GLU A 237 -1.96 22.96 3.78
N VAL A 238 -0.80 22.58 4.34
CA VAL A 238 -0.31 23.02 5.65
C VAL A 238 1.09 23.60 5.51
N LYS A 239 1.29 24.82 6.00
CA LYS A 239 2.59 25.48 6.04
C LYS A 239 3.30 25.29 7.37
N VAL A 240 4.60 25.01 7.29
CA VAL A 240 5.49 24.70 8.41
C VAL A 240 6.75 25.58 8.36
N SER A 241 7.26 25.89 9.54
CA SER A 241 8.45 26.73 9.78
C SER A 241 9.47 25.91 10.60
N THR A 242 9.74 24.69 10.16
CA THR A 242 10.54 23.68 10.87
C THR A 242 12.03 23.81 10.53
N ASP A 243 12.95 23.69 11.49
CA ASP A 243 14.37 23.56 11.15
C ASP A 243 14.63 22.21 10.46
N CYS A 244 15.06 22.28 9.21
CA CYS A 244 15.47 21.17 8.34
C CYS A 244 16.93 21.36 7.89
N SER A 245 17.82 21.74 8.82
CA SER A 245 19.28 21.64 8.66
C SER A 245 19.77 20.19 8.53
N GLY A 246 19.01 19.23 9.08
CA GLY A 246 19.13 17.79 8.88
C GLY A 246 17.75 17.13 8.69
N THR A 247 17.67 15.81 8.88
CA THR A 247 16.40 15.07 8.97
C THR A 247 15.46 15.75 9.96
N CYS A 248 14.25 16.09 9.51
CA CYS A 248 13.33 16.97 10.26
C CYS A 248 11.87 16.51 10.25
N ASP A 249 11.55 15.38 9.62
CA ASP A 249 10.20 14.81 9.54
C ASP A 249 9.55 14.64 10.92
N GLY A 250 10.31 14.26 11.96
CA GLY A 250 9.80 14.12 13.32
C GLY A 250 9.28 15.41 13.94
N VAL A 251 9.92 16.55 13.64
CA VAL A 251 9.44 17.88 14.02
C VAL A 251 8.31 18.31 13.10
N MET A 252 8.49 18.17 11.78
CA MET A 252 7.55 18.60 10.75
C MET A 252 6.18 17.90 10.90
N ARG A 253 6.17 16.59 11.19
CA ARG A 253 4.98 15.78 11.48
C ARG A 253 4.18 16.33 12.66
N ASN A 254 4.88 16.69 13.74
CA ASN A 254 4.25 17.24 14.93
C ASN A 254 3.76 18.68 14.67
N ASP A 255 4.53 19.49 13.95
CA ASP A 255 4.13 20.85 13.55
C ASP A 255 2.88 20.84 12.64
N VAL A 256 2.80 19.90 11.69
CA VAL A 256 1.60 19.64 10.88
C VAL A 256 0.42 19.19 11.74
N ASN A 257 0.63 18.24 12.66
CA ASN A 257 -0.42 17.77 13.56
C ASN A 257 -0.98 18.91 14.42
N VAL A 258 -0.12 19.79 14.94
CA VAL A 258 -0.51 20.98 15.72
C VAL A 258 -1.17 22.04 14.83
N ALA A 259 -0.72 22.22 13.59
CA ALA A 259 -1.35 23.12 12.64
C ALA A 259 -2.81 22.70 12.34
N LEU A 260 -3.03 21.41 12.06
CA LEU A 260 -4.35 20.85 11.78
C LEU A 260 -5.29 20.92 12.99
N GLN A 261 -4.80 20.59 14.20
CA GLN A 261 -5.56 20.70 15.44
C GLN A 261 -6.09 22.12 15.67
N ASN A 262 -5.18 23.11 15.60
CA ASN A 262 -5.54 24.51 15.78
C ASN A 262 -6.47 25.01 14.66
N ALA A 263 -6.19 24.69 13.40
CA ALA A 263 -6.95 25.18 12.24
C ALA A 263 -8.42 24.74 12.21
N PHE A 264 -8.72 23.56 12.76
CA PHE A 264 -10.05 22.93 12.71
C PHE A 264 -10.71 22.67 14.06
N GLY A 265 -10.07 23.05 15.18
CA GLY A 265 -10.63 22.92 16.52
C GLY A 265 -10.77 21.46 16.99
N VAL A 266 -9.82 20.60 16.62
CA VAL A 266 -9.80 19.16 16.98
C VAL A 266 -8.65 18.85 17.94
N SER A 267 -8.79 17.83 18.78
CA SER A 267 -7.74 17.41 19.72
C SER A 267 -6.75 16.40 19.13
N SER A 268 -7.01 15.90 17.91
CA SER A 268 -6.07 15.11 17.12
C SER A 268 -6.51 15.11 15.65
N PRO A 269 -5.61 15.05 14.66
CA PRO A 269 -5.97 15.01 13.24
C PRO A 269 -6.85 13.81 12.85
N ASN A 270 -6.88 12.71 13.61
CA ASN A 270 -7.79 11.59 13.36
C ASN A 270 -9.28 11.90 13.63
N GLN A 271 -9.60 13.08 14.16
CA GLN A 271 -10.96 13.62 14.23
C GLN A 271 -11.36 14.38 12.94
N LEU A 272 -10.44 14.51 11.97
CA LEU A 272 -10.68 15.06 10.63
C LEU A 272 -11.06 13.95 9.64
N ALA A 273 -10.37 12.82 9.73
CA ALA A 273 -10.56 11.61 8.96
C ALA A 273 -10.00 10.37 9.71
N ASP A 274 -10.50 9.17 9.42
CA ASP A 274 -10.02 7.91 10.03
C ASP A 274 -8.51 7.69 9.80
N TYR A 275 -8.00 8.11 8.64
CA TYR A 275 -6.59 8.05 8.27
C TYR A 275 -6.10 9.40 7.70
N VAL A 276 -4.82 9.72 7.93
CA VAL A 276 -4.17 10.94 7.45
C VAL A 276 -2.86 10.58 6.75
N MET A 277 -2.75 11.01 5.50
CA MET A 277 -1.53 10.90 4.69
C MET A 277 -0.82 12.25 4.70
N GLN A 278 0.38 12.36 5.26
CA GLN A 278 1.18 13.58 5.13
C GLN A 278 2.20 13.44 4.00
N CYS A 279 2.01 14.22 2.94
CA CYS A 279 2.95 14.33 1.83
C CYS A 279 3.99 15.41 2.16
N HIS A 280 5.18 15.00 2.60
CA HIS A 280 6.27 15.89 3.00
C HIS A 280 7.11 16.33 1.79
N PRO A 281 7.79 17.49 1.86
CA PRO A 281 8.81 17.87 0.88
C PRO A 281 9.97 16.85 0.85
N PRO A 282 10.65 16.65 -0.30
CA PRO A 282 11.68 15.64 -0.43
C PRO A 282 12.95 16.00 0.35
N GLY A 283 13.56 15.00 0.96
CA GLY A 283 14.74 15.15 1.83
C GLY A 283 14.41 15.43 3.30
N SER A 284 13.12 15.52 3.66
CA SER A 284 12.64 15.60 5.05
C SER A 284 13.08 14.39 5.91
N PHE A 285 13.16 13.20 5.32
CA PHE A 285 13.65 11.96 5.93
C PHE A 285 14.37 11.04 4.93
N GLY A 286 15.11 10.07 5.49
CA GLY A 286 15.80 9.02 4.73
C GLY A 286 14.91 7.78 4.52
N GLY A 287 14.15 7.78 3.43
CA GLY A 287 13.21 6.73 3.03
C GLY A 287 12.32 7.22 1.88
N ILE A 288 11.38 6.40 1.41
CA ILE A 288 10.36 6.81 0.44
C ILE A 288 9.00 7.07 1.10
N ALA A 289 8.67 6.31 2.15
CA ALA A 289 7.54 6.56 3.03
C ALA A 289 7.76 5.81 4.36
N TYR A 290 6.92 6.08 5.36
CA TYR A 290 6.76 5.24 6.54
C TYR A 290 5.35 5.42 7.12
N ALA A 291 4.86 4.40 7.83
CA ALA A 291 3.53 4.41 8.41
C ALA A 291 3.49 3.74 9.79
N TYR A 292 2.73 4.35 10.69
CA TYR A 292 2.55 3.84 12.04
C TYR A 292 1.58 2.65 12.06
N ILE A 293 2.01 1.57 12.69
CA ILE A 293 1.33 0.28 12.71
C ILE A 293 0.12 0.33 13.65
N ASN A 294 -1.03 -0.20 13.20
CA ASN A 294 -2.32 -0.15 13.90
C ASN A 294 -2.72 1.28 14.31
N TYR A 295 -2.47 2.25 13.45
CA TYR A 295 -2.59 3.67 13.73
C TYR A 295 -3.05 4.47 12.50
N TRP A 296 -3.41 5.73 12.67
CA TRP A 296 -4.08 6.55 11.65
C TRP A 296 -3.15 7.29 10.68
N LEU A 297 -1.83 7.23 10.87
CA LEU A 297 -0.87 8.17 10.25
C LEU A 297 0.14 7.47 9.32
N SER A 298 0.21 7.96 8.08
CA SER A 298 1.22 7.62 7.08
C SER A 298 1.95 8.89 6.59
N ILE A 299 3.26 8.81 6.39
CA ILE A 299 4.15 9.91 6.00
C ILE A 299 4.89 9.53 4.70
N TYR A 300 4.91 10.42 3.70
CA TYR A 300 5.40 10.11 2.36
C TYR A 300 6.38 11.18 1.84
N ASN A 301 7.41 10.73 1.11
CA ASN A 301 8.43 11.59 0.50
C ASN A 301 8.01 12.03 -0.91
N ASP A 302 7.59 13.29 -1.08
CA ASP A 302 7.27 13.89 -2.37
C ASP A 302 6.31 13.04 -3.24
N ASN A 303 6.71 12.56 -4.41
CA ASN A 303 5.85 11.80 -5.34
C ASN A 303 5.45 10.43 -4.81
N TRP A 304 6.14 9.90 -3.81
CA TRP A 304 5.76 8.63 -3.17
C TRP A 304 4.39 8.70 -2.47
N CYS A 305 3.86 9.90 -2.19
CA CYS A 305 2.47 10.08 -1.75
C CYS A 305 1.41 9.80 -2.84
N ARG A 306 1.82 9.72 -4.12
CA ARG A 306 0.95 9.68 -5.31
C ARG A 306 1.02 8.37 -6.08
N TYR A 307 2.02 7.53 -5.83
CA TYR A 307 2.14 6.23 -6.47
C TYR A 307 1.21 5.23 -5.77
N THR A 308 0.34 4.58 -6.53
CA THR A 308 -0.68 3.65 -6.02
C THR A 308 -0.07 2.56 -5.14
N SER A 309 1.13 2.08 -5.52
CA SER A 309 1.86 1.06 -4.77
C SER A 309 2.12 1.45 -3.32
N THR A 310 2.59 2.68 -3.10
CA THR A 310 2.98 3.20 -1.80
C THR A 310 1.77 3.59 -0.98
N GLN A 311 0.75 4.16 -1.63
CA GLN A 311 -0.54 4.45 -0.99
C GLN A 311 -1.13 3.20 -0.32
N LEU A 312 -1.13 2.04 -0.99
CA LEU A 312 -1.63 0.79 -0.42
C LEU A 312 -0.63 0.06 0.48
N HIS A 313 0.67 0.34 0.39
CA HIS A 313 1.67 -0.21 1.31
C HIS A 313 1.57 0.45 2.70
N GLU A 314 1.63 1.78 2.74
CA GLU A 314 1.65 2.55 3.98
C GLU A 314 0.30 2.51 4.72
N VAL A 315 -0.81 2.63 3.99
CA VAL A 315 -2.14 2.39 4.57
C VAL A 315 -2.29 0.90 4.95
N GLY A 316 -1.55 -0.02 4.31
CA GLY A 316 -1.43 -1.41 4.74
C GLY A 316 -0.84 -1.54 6.15
N HIS A 317 0.23 -0.81 6.48
CA HIS A 317 0.75 -0.74 7.85
C HIS A 317 -0.24 -0.12 8.84
N ASN A 318 -0.94 0.95 8.45
CA ASN A 318 -2.02 1.53 9.26
C ASN A 318 -3.16 0.51 9.54
N LEU A 319 -3.37 -0.46 8.64
CA LEU A 319 -4.31 -1.60 8.78
C LEU A 319 -3.70 -2.84 9.48
N GLY A 320 -2.46 -2.77 9.98
CA GLY A 320 -1.79 -3.86 10.70
C GLY A 320 -1.09 -4.90 9.82
N LEU A 321 -0.96 -4.64 8.51
CA LEU A 321 -0.21 -5.51 7.60
C LEU A 321 1.28 -5.21 7.69
N ALA A 322 2.13 -6.21 7.96
CA ALA A 322 3.58 -6.06 7.83
C ALA A 322 4.08 -6.32 6.41
N HIS A 323 5.39 -6.17 6.21
CA HIS A 323 6.05 -6.44 4.93
C HIS A 323 5.82 -7.87 4.37
N SER A 324 6.12 -8.03 3.09
CA SER A 324 6.09 -9.30 2.36
C SER A 324 7.42 -9.55 1.63
N GLY A 325 8.13 -10.59 2.06
CA GLY A 325 9.49 -10.89 1.62
C GLY A 325 9.62 -12.14 0.77
N GLU A 326 10.78 -12.33 0.16
CA GLU A 326 11.18 -13.59 -0.46
C GLU A 326 12.62 -13.91 -0.04
N GLY A 327 12.88 -15.16 0.36
CA GLY A 327 14.15 -15.57 0.95
C GLY A 327 14.50 -14.72 2.17
N THR A 328 15.65 -14.07 2.14
CA THR A 328 16.13 -13.17 3.21
C THR A 328 15.75 -11.70 3.01
N ALA A 329 15.08 -11.34 1.91
CA ALA A 329 14.82 -9.95 1.55
C ALA A 329 13.37 -9.53 1.87
N GLN A 330 13.21 -8.69 2.89
CA GLN A 330 11.93 -8.23 3.46
C GLN A 330 10.92 -7.65 2.46
N TYR A 331 11.39 -7.05 1.36
CA TYR A 331 10.57 -6.40 0.32
C TYR A 331 10.57 -7.16 -1.01
N ALA A 332 11.04 -8.42 -1.03
CA ALA A 332 11.27 -9.11 -2.30
C ALA A 332 10.03 -9.75 -2.94
N ASP A 333 8.95 -10.01 -2.18
CA ASP A 333 7.69 -10.51 -2.72
C ASP A 333 7.02 -9.45 -3.60
N GLN A 334 6.96 -9.68 -4.90
CA GLN A 334 6.33 -8.79 -5.87
C GLN A 334 4.95 -9.30 -6.30
N SER A 335 4.40 -10.29 -5.58
CA SER A 335 3.07 -10.85 -5.82
C SER A 335 1.94 -10.01 -5.22
N GLY A 336 2.24 -9.04 -4.35
CA GLY A 336 1.28 -8.05 -3.86
C GLY A 336 1.91 -6.86 -3.12
N PHE A 337 1.10 -5.82 -2.86
CA PHE A 337 1.60 -4.49 -2.47
C PHE A 337 2.41 -4.40 -1.17
N MET A 338 2.29 -5.33 -0.22
CA MET A 338 3.06 -5.28 1.04
C MET A 338 4.55 -5.67 0.88
N GLY A 339 5.02 -6.04 -0.32
CA GLY A 339 6.44 -6.25 -0.57
C GLY A 339 7.10 -5.05 -1.25
N TYR A 340 7.44 -5.18 -2.52
CA TYR A 340 8.15 -4.13 -3.27
C TYR A 340 7.25 -2.94 -3.65
N SER A 341 7.78 -1.71 -3.56
CA SER A 341 7.08 -0.49 -3.97
C SER A 341 7.49 -0.01 -5.35
N TYR A 342 6.50 0.33 -6.18
CA TYR A 342 6.71 0.83 -7.53
C TYR A 342 6.48 2.34 -7.63
N SER A 343 7.41 3.06 -8.26
CA SER A 343 7.30 4.48 -8.64
C SER A 343 6.36 4.67 -9.84
N GLN A 344 5.14 4.15 -9.72
CA GLN A 344 4.15 4.01 -10.79
C GLN A 344 2.79 4.54 -10.35
N PHE A 345 2.25 5.48 -11.13
CA PHE A 345 0.85 5.88 -11.05
C PHE A 345 -0.03 4.76 -11.64
N ASN A 346 -1.28 4.66 -11.17
CA ASN A 346 -2.30 3.78 -11.72
C ASN A 346 -1.98 2.26 -11.66
N GLN A 347 -1.09 1.82 -10.77
CA GLN A 347 -0.66 0.42 -10.66
C GLN A 347 -1.79 -0.49 -10.14
N GLN A 348 -2.19 -1.50 -10.93
CA GLN A 348 -3.28 -2.45 -10.61
C GLN A 348 -2.75 -3.79 -10.09
N MET A 349 -2.56 -3.88 -8.77
CA MET A 349 -2.22 -5.10 -8.03
C MET A 349 -3.10 -5.19 -6.76
N CYS A 350 -3.13 -6.34 -6.09
CA CYS A 350 -3.70 -6.47 -4.75
C CYS A 350 -2.65 -6.95 -3.74
N PHE A 351 -3.09 -7.39 -2.56
CA PHE A 351 -2.24 -8.06 -1.58
C PHE A 351 -2.09 -9.55 -1.90
N ASN A 352 -1.05 -10.19 -1.36
CA ASN A 352 -0.79 -11.63 -1.50
C ASN A 352 -1.78 -12.47 -0.65
N ASN A 353 -1.75 -13.80 -0.77
CA ASN A 353 -2.76 -14.66 -0.12
C ASN A 353 -2.71 -14.61 1.41
N ALA A 354 -1.53 -14.52 2.02
CA ALA A 354 -1.38 -14.39 3.46
C ALA A 354 -2.00 -13.09 4.00
N LYS A 355 -1.79 -11.98 3.29
CA LYS A 355 -2.39 -10.68 3.64
C LYS A 355 -3.89 -10.61 3.33
N ASN A 356 -4.34 -11.20 2.22
CA ASN A 356 -5.77 -11.39 1.91
C ASN A 356 -6.50 -12.21 2.98
N TRP A 357 -5.83 -13.21 3.57
CA TRP A 357 -6.32 -13.94 4.73
C TRP A 357 -6.37 -13.06 5.99
N GLN A 358 -5.27 -12.37 6.32
CA GLN A 358 -5.19 -11.47 7.49
C GLN A 358 -6.32 -10.43 7.50
N LEU A 359 -6.59 -9.82 6.34
CA LEU A 359 -7.65 -8.83 6.12
C LEU A 359 -9.08 -9.41 6.24
N GLY A 360 -9.27 -10.71 6.06
CA GLY A 360 -10.56 -11.40 6.21
C GLY A 360 -11.64 -11.06 5.15
N TRP A 361 -11.33 -10.22 4.16
CA TRP A 361 -12.26 -9.75 3.11
C TRP A 361 -13.03 -10.89 2.42
N PHE A 362 -12.36 -12.03 2.23
CA PHE A 362 -12.86 -13.19 1.50
C PHE A 362 -13.37 -14.33 2.40
N SER A 363 -13.63 -14.07 3.68
CA SER A 363 -13.99 -15.06 4.72
C SER A 363 -15.08 -16.09 4.35
N GLY A 364 -16.03 -15.75 3.47
CA GLY A 364 -17.04 -16.70 2.97
C GLY A 364 -16.55 -17.67 1.87
N GLU A 365 -15.37 -17.45 1.29
CA GLU A 365 -14.79 -18.20 0.18
C GLU A 365 -13.33 -18.61 0.46
N VAL A 366 -12.98 -18.88 1.71
CA VAL A 366 -11.71 -19.51 2.11
C VAL A 366 -11.92 -20.94 2.63
N ALA A 367 -10.84 -21.68 2.86
CA ALA A 367 -10.85 -22.95 3.58
C ALA A 367 -9.59 -23.10 4.47
N SER A 368 -9.64 -24.02 5.43
CA SER A 368 -8.48 -24.46 6.22
C SER A 368 -8.39 -25.98 6.21
N ILE A 369 -7.19 -26.53 6.19
CA ILE A 369 -6.93 -27.97 6.42
C ILE A 369 -5.89 -28.16 7.55
N GLY A 370 -6.01 -29.27 8.27
CA GLY A 370 -5.13 -29.65 9.38
C GLY A 370 -4.15 -30.78 9.04
N LEU A 371 -3.46 -31.30 10.06
CA LEU A 371 -2.53 -32.43 9.90
C LEU A 371 -3.27 -33.73 9.55
N ASN A 372 -2.78 -34.44 8.53
CA ASN A 372 -3.37 -35.63 7.89
C ASN A 372 -4.69 -35.38 7.12
N ASP A 373 -4.95 -34.12 6.75
CA ASP A 373 -6.12 -33.66 5.99
C ASP A 373 -5.74 -33.22 4.56
N ASN A 374 -6.73 -33.08 3.67
CA ASN A 374 -6.49 -32.63 2.29
C ASN A 374 -7.58 -31.69 1.73
N PHE A 375 -7.17 -30.84 0.79
CA PHE A 375 -8.07 -30.04 -0.03
C PHE A 375 -7.89 -30.43 -1.50
N ILE A 376 -8.96 -30.93 -2.12
CA ILE A 376 -9.03 -31.16 -3.57
C ILE A 376 -10.15 -30.29 -4.12
N GLY A 377 -9.82 -29.35 -5.00
CA GLY A 377 -10.80 -28.38 -5.51
C GLY A 377 -10.17 -27.29 -6.35
N ASN A 378 -10.92 -26.22 -6.60
CA ASN A 378 -10.44 -25.07 -7.36
C ASN A 378 -10.04 -23.93 -6.43
N LEU A 379 -8.89 -23.33 -6.71
CA LEU A 379 -8.62 -21.94 -6.33
C LEU A 379 -9.19 -21.02 -7.41
N LYS A 380 -9.75 -19.88 -7.00
CA LYS A 380 -10.05 -18.76 -7.89
C LYS A 380 -9.29 -17.53 -7.42
N GLY A 381 -8.87 -16.67 -8.35
CA GLY A 381 -8.18 -15.44 -7.97
C GLY A 381 -9.10 -14.49 -7.21
N GLN A 382 -8.52 -13.66 -6.35
CA GLN A 382 -9.27 -12.70 -5.52
C GLN A 382 -10.15 -11.78 -6.37
N VAL A 383 -9.68 -11.41 -7.57
CA VAL A 383 -10.43 -10.66 -8.60
C VAL A 383 -11.75 -11.29 -9.06
N ASN A 384 -11.97 -12.58 -8.76
CA ASN A 384 -13.16 -13.37 -9.08
C ASN A 384 -14.02 -13.65 -7.82
N TYR A 385 -13.74 -13.04 -6.67
CA TYR A 385 -14.59 -13.14 -5.48
C TYR A 385 -16.00 -12.60 -5.78
N GLY A 386 -17.04 -13.22 -5.20
CA GLY A 386 -18.42 -12.78 -5.38
C GLY A 386 -19.03 -13.02 -6.77
N ASN A 387 -18.33 -13.72 -7.68
CA ASN A 387 -18.82 -14.07 -9.03
C ASN A 387 -19.95 -15.13 -9.06
N GLY A 388 -20.46 -15.57 -7.90
CA GLY A 388 -21.48 -16.60 -7.75
C GLY A 388 -20.95 -18.03 -7.55
N ASP A 389 -19.67 -18.30 -7.85
CA ASP A 389 -19.03 -19.59 -7.55
C ASP A 389 -18.48 -19.60 -6.13
N THR A 390 -19.29 -20.05 -5.17
CA THR A 390 -18.88 -20.23 -3.76
C THR A 390 -18.12 -21.54 -3.51
N THR A 391 -17.94 -22.39 -4.53
CA THR A 391 -17.26 -23.69 -4.40
C THR A 391 -15.75 -23.51 -4.46
N SER A 392 -15.25 -22.74 -5.44
CA SER A 392 -13.84 -22.37 -5.54
C SER A 392 -13.43 -21.41 -4.42
N LYS A 393 -12.19 -21.53 -3.93
CA LYS A 393 -11.68 -20.74 -2.80
C LYS A 393 -10.64 -19.70 -3.23
N VAL A 394 -10.62 -18.55 -2.55
CA VAL A 394 -9.62 -17.50 -2.80
C VAL A 394 -8.29 -17.84 -2.12
N VAL A 395 -8.36 -18.34 -0.89
CA VAL A 395 -7.20 -18.82 -0.11
C VAL A 395 -7.55 -20.11 0.62
N VAL A 396 -6.63 -21.07 0.62
CA VAL A 396 -6.62 -22.22 1.53
C VAL A 396 -5.48 -22.05 2.53
N LYS A 397 -5.79 -22.08 3.83
CA LYS A 397 -4.79 -22.14 4.90
C LYS A 397 -4.44 -23.60 5.19
N VAL A 398 -3.15 -23.92 5.28
CA VAL A 398 -2.64 -25.16 5.85
C VAL A 398 -2.10 -24.84 7.23
N ASP A 399 -2.64 -25.46 8.27
CA ASP A 399 -2.48 -25.04 9.67
C ASP A 399 -1.97 -26.18 10.56
N ASP A 400 -1.05 -25.88 11.45
CA ASP A 400 -0.57 -26.80 12.50
C ASP A 400 -0.66 -26.11 13.86
N PRO A 401 -1.48 -26.60 14.81
CA PRO A 401 -1.59 -26.00 16.15
C PRO A 401 -0.28 -26.07 16.97
N ASN A 402 0.74 -26.79 16.50
CA ASN A 402 2.08 -26.85 17.11
C ASN A 402 3.10 -25.91 16.43
N SER A 403 2.70 -25.24 15.34
CA SER A 403 3.53 -24.31 14.58
C SER A 403 3.19 -22.85 14.94
N GLN A 404 4.18 -21.96 14.86
CA GLN A 404 3.95 -20.51 14.91
C GLN A 404 3.68 -19.91 13.53
N GLU A 405 3.83 -20.70 12.46
CA GLU A 405 3.56 -20.33 11.07
C GLU A 405 2.50 -21.24 10.45
N ALA A 406 1.85 -20.74 9.40
CA ALA A 406 0.92 -21.47 8.54
C ALA A 406 1.15 -21.11 7.07
N PHE A 407 0.78 -22.00 6.14
CA PHE A 407 0.90 -21.73 4.71
C PHE A 407 -0.43 -21.25 4.11
N TYR A 408 -0.36 -20.28 3.21
CA TYR A 408 -1.49 -19.66 2.52
C TYR A 408 -1.36 -19.89 1.03
N VAL A 409 -2.25 -20.72 0.47
CA VAL A 409 -2.23 -21.14 -0.92
C VAL A 409 -3.37 -20.45 -1.67
N GLY A 410 -3.07 -19.72 -2.74
CA GLY A 410 -4.06 -18.99 -3.52
C GLY A 410 -3.60 -18.65 -4.93
N PHE A 411 -4.55 -18.48 -5.84
CA PHE A 411 -4.28 -18.25 -7.27
C PHE A 411 -4.17 -16.76 -7.57
N ASN A 412 -2.96 -16.26 -7.88
CA ASN A 412 -2.74 -14.83 -8.13
C ASN A 412 -3.12 -14.46 -9.56
N HIS A 413 -4.43 -14.40 -9.83
CA HIS A 413 -4.97 -14.23 -11.18
C HIS A 413 -4.74 -12.80 -11.71
N GLY A 414 -3.96 -12.68 -12.78
CA GLY A 414 -3.44 -11.43 -13.30
C GLY A 414 -4.35 -10.74 -14.31
N ILE A 415 -5.60 -10.45 -13.94
CA ILE A 415 -6.59 -9.76 -14.77
C ILE A 415 -7.22 -8.57 -14.03
N SER A 416 -7.99 -7.74 -14.74
CA SER A 416 -8.79 -6.67 -14.15
C SER A 416 -7.92 -5.77 -13.25
N HIS A 417 -8.34 -5.52 -12.02
CA HIS A 417 -7.62 -4.72 -11.02
C HIS A 417 -6.36 -5.40 -10.44
N ASN A 418 -5.94 -6.57 -10.94
CA ASN A 418 -4.68 -7.25 -10.60
C ASN A 418 -3.80 -7.49 -11.86
N ILE A 419 -4.05 -6.77 -12.95
CA ILE A 419 -3.37 -6.95 -14.25
C ILE A 419 -1.88 -6.58 -14.23
N ASN A 420 -1.42 -5.70 -13.33
CA ASN A 420 -0.02 -5.24 -13.29
C ASN A 420 0.88 -6.03 -12.32
N THR A 421 0.37 -7.10 -11.70
CA THR A 421 1.13 -7.95 -10.77
C THR A 421 2.44 -8.43 -11.42
N ALA A 422 3.56 -8.06 -10.79
CA ALA A 422 4.90 -8.24 -11.35
C ALA A 422 5.42 -9.68 -11.18
N GLU A 423 4.91 -10.43 -10.20
CA GLU A 423 5.42 -11.75 -9.84
C GLU A 423 4.33 -12.70 -9.37
N GLY A 424 4.46 -14.00 -9.68
CA GLY A 424 3.40 -14.99 -9.40
C GLY A 424 2.13 -14.78 -10.23
N LYS A 425 2.14 -13.83 -11.17
CA LYS A 425 0.99 -13.49 -12.03
C LYS A 425 0.54 -14.72 -12.83
N ASN A 426 -0.74 -15.06 -12.74
CA ASN A 426 -1.33 -16.25 -13.35
C ASN A 426 -0.74 -17.58 -12.83
N GLN A 427 -0.23 -17.59 -11.59
CA GLN A 427 0.29 -18.77 -10.91
C GLN A 427 -0.41 -18.97 -9.56
N VAL A 428 -0.47 -20.22 -9.09
CA VAL A 428 -0.75 -20.51 -7.68
C VAL A 428 0.49 -20.12 -6.88
N THR A 429 0.33 -19.32 -5.84
CA THR A 429 1.42 -18.91 -4.95
C THR A 429 1.21 -19.44 -3.55
N VAL A 430 2.31 -19.72 -2.87
CA VAL A 430 2.34 -20.16 -1.46
C VAL A 430 3.13 -19.13 -0.68
N GLN A 431 2.51 -18.55 0.34
CA GLN A 431 3.17 -17.68 1.32
C GLN A 431 3.12 -18.35 2.71
N THR A 432 4.17 -18.21 3.51
CA THR A 432 4.11 -18.47 4.96
C THR A 432 3.87 -17.18 5.74
N TYR A 433 3.18 -17.27 6.87
CA TYR A 433 2.85 -16.17 7.79
C TYR A 433 2.34 -16.74 9.12
N THR A 434 2.49 -16.01 10.23
CA THR A 434 2.04 -16.46 11.57
C THR A 434 0.52 -16.63 11.69
N GLY A 435 -0.25 -16.01 10.79
CA GLY A 435 -1.71 -16.09 10.77
C GLY A 435 -2.44 -15.16 11.72
N SER A 436 -1.71 -14.38 12.53
CA SER A 436 -2.27 -13.44 13.51
C SER A 436 -1.29 -12.29 13.81
N GLY A 437 -1.83 -11.12 14.17
CA GLY A 437 -1.05 -9.94 14.54
C GLY A 437 -0.15 -9.34 13.44
N TYR A 438 0.81 -8.49 13.84
CA TYR A 438 1.75 -7.85 12.92
C TYR A 438 2.98 -8.74 12.67
N SER A 439 2.98 -9.53 11.58
CA SER A 439 4.18 -10.29 11.16
C SER A 439 4.40 -10.26 9.65
N GLN A 440 5.68 -10.32 9.26
CA GLN A 440 6.07 -10.51 7.86
C GLN A 440 5.45 -11.80 7.31
N SER A 441 5.04 -11.77 6.04
CA SER A 441 4.75 -12.97 5.26
C SER A 441 5.88 -13.22 4.26
N THR A 442 6.24 -14.48 4.00
CA THR A 442 7.33 -14.81 3.07
C THR A 442 6.81 -15.69 1.93
N LEU A 443 7.07 -15.29 0.69
CA LEU A 443 6.78 -16.06 -0.52
C LEU A 443 7.67 -17.30 -0.58
N LEU A 444 7.07 -18.49 -0.69
CA LEU A 444 7.74 -19.78 -0.75
C LEU A 444 7.72 -20.42 -2.14
N SER A 445 6.66 -20.20 -2.93
CA SER A 445 6.52 -20.83 -4.24
C SER A 445 5.59 -20.09 -5.21
N LYS A 446 5.83 -20.32 -6.51
CA LYS A 446 5.14 -19.74 -7.67
C LYS A 446 4.95 -20.85 -8.73
N MET A 447 3.73 -21.39 -8.85
CA MET A 447 3.43 -22.59 -9.65
C MET A 447 2.46 -22.31 -10.81
N GLY A 448 2.89 -22.63 -12.03
CA GLY A 448 1.99 -22.72 -13.19
C GLY A 448 1.27 -24.08 -13.23
N SER A 449 0.53 -24.32 -14.32
CA SER A 449 -0.13 -25.61 -14.57
C SER A 449 0.83 -26.80 -14.52
N GLY A 450 0.49 -27.86 -13.79
CA GLY A 450 1.35 -29.03 -13.58
C GLY A 450 2.50 -28.80 -12.59
N GLY A 451 2.60 -27.62 -11.96
CA GLY A 451 3.59 -27.32 -10.94
C GLY A 451 3.29 -28.03 -9.61
N THR A 452 4.34 -28.33 -8.84
CA THR A 452 4.22 -28.88 -7.48
C THR A 452 5.15 -28.13 -6.53
N PHE A 453 4.69 -27.90 -5.31
CA PHE A 453 5.47 -27.40 -4.17
C PHE A 453 5.46 -28.46 -3.07
N THR A 454 6.60 -28.59 -2.40
CA THR A 454 6.75 -29.41 -1.20
C THR A 454 7.46 -28.57 -0.14
N GLY A 455 6.80 -28.42 1.01
CA GLY A 455 7.33 -27.70 2.17
C GLY A 455 7.16 -28.53 3.45
N VAL A 456 7.64 -28.03 4.57
CA VAL A 456 7.46 -28.65 5.89
C VAL A 456 6.75 -27.66 6.80
N LEU A 457 5.69 -28.10 7.46
CA LEU A 457 4.96 -27.33 8.47
C LEU A 457 4.95 -28.13 9.77
N GLY A 458 5.44 -27.51 10.85
CA GLY A 458 5.80 -28.23 12.07
C GLY A 458 6.82 -29.33 11.78
N SER A 459 6.42 -30.59 11.96
CA SER A 459 7.23 -31.78 11.69
C SER A 459 6.86 -32.54 10.41
N SER A 460 5.87 -32.06 9.65
CA SER A 460 5.21 -32.84 8.59
C SER A 460 5.21 -32.14 7.23
N THR A 461 5.22 -32.93 6.16
CA THR A 461 5.28 -32.43 4.78
C THR A 461 3.95 -31.88 4.31
N VAL A 462 3.95 -30.67 3.74
CA VAL A 462 2.84 -30.11 2.94
C VAL A 462 3.19 -30.27 1.46
N THR A 463 2.27 -30.81 0.67
CA THR A 463 2.39 -30.82 -0.80
C THR A 463 1.25 -30.04 -1.43
N VAL A 464 1.56 -29.21 -2.42
CA VAL A 464 0.57 -28.52 -3.27
C VAL A 464 0.86 -28.89 -4.72
N THR A 465 -0.09 -29.51 -5.40
CA THR A 465 -0.02 -29.86 -6.82
C THR A 465 -1.07 -29.06 -7.59
N VAL A 466 -0.68 -28.44 -8.70
CA VAL A 466 -1.54 -27.58 -9.53
C VAL A 466 -1.95 -28.30 -10.81
N GLY A 467 -3.24 -28.41 -11.08
CA GLY A 467 -3.80 -28.93 -12.32
C GLY A 467 -3.66 -27.96 -13.50
N THR A 468 -4.47 -28.12 -14.54
CA THR A 468 -4.49 -27.17 -15.67
C THR A 468 -5.21 -25.88 -15.28
N ILE A 469 -4.47 -24.79 -15.08
CA ILE A 469 -5.01 -23.46 -14.83
C ILE A 469 -5.77 -22.97 -16.07
N ASN A 470 -6.99 -22.46 -15.87
CA ASN A 470 -7.82 -21.84 -16.90
C ASN A 470 -7.92 -20.34 -16.65
N LEU A 471 -7.25 -19.53 -17.47
CA LEU A 471 -7.22 -18.07 -17.35
C LEU A 471 -8.51 -17.38 -17.84
N THR A 472 -9.36 -18.10 -18.60
CA THR A 472 -10.64 -17.57 -19.10
C THR A 472 -11.71 -17.63 -18.02
N THR A 473 -11.76 -18.71 -17.22
CA THR A 473 -12.59 -18.79 -16.01
C THR A 473 -11.91 -18.24 -14.77
N GLY A 474 -10.57 -18.09 -14.82
CA GLY A 474 -9.75 -17.68 -13.68
C GLY A 474 -9.74 -18.67 -12.53
N LEU A 475 -9.73 -19.96 -12.87
CA LEU A 475 -9.68 -21.09 -11.94
C LEU A 475 -8.36 -21.85 -12.07
N ALA A 476 -7.79 -22.24 -10.93
CA ALA A 476 -6.64 -23.13 -10.83
C ALA A 476 -7.03 -24.35 -9.99
N PRO A 477 -7.26 -25.53 -10.60
CA PRO A 477 -7.47 -26.77 -9.86
C PRO A 477 -6.22 -27.10 -9.03
N VAL A 478 -6.39 -27.52 -7.78
CA VAL A 478 -5.31 -27.94 -6.89
C VAL A 478 -5.67 -29.18 -6.08
N GLU A 479 -4.63 -29.94 -5.75
CA GLU A 479 -4.61 -30.90 -4.66
C GLU A 479 -3.59 -30.41 -3.62
N ILE A 480 -4.03 -30.28 -2.36
CA ILE A 480 -3.19 -29.88 -1.23
C ILE A 480 -3.30 -30.98 -0.18
N THR A 481 -2.17 -31.54 0.24
CA THR A 481 -2.10 -32.58 1.28
C THR A 481 -1.14 -32.17 2.38
N TYR A 482 -1.46 -32.48 3.64
CA TYR A 482 -0.57 -32.22 4.77
C TYR A 482 -0.40 -33.46 5.64
N GLY A 483 0.84 -33.92 5.83
CA GLY A 483 1.15 -35.14 6.56
C GLY A 483 0.79 -36.42 5.78
N SER A 484 0.50 -37.49 6.51
CA SER A 484 0.13 -38.79 5.95
C SER A 484 -1.39 -38.88 5.80
N VAL A 485 -1.91 -38.24 4.75
CA VAL A 485 -3.33 -38.32 4.39
C VAL A 485 -3.74 -39.78 4.18
N SER A 486 -4.73 -40.24 4.93
CA SER A 486 -5.24 -41.61 4.77
C SER A 486 -6.00 -41.68 3.44
N PRO A 487 -5.79 -42.72 2.60
CA PRO A 487 -6.59 -42.86 1.39
C PRO A 487 -8.09 -42.92 1.77
N PRO A 488 -8.98 -42.26 1.01
CA PRO A 488 -10.41 -42.28 1.32
C PRO A 488 -10.89 -43.75 1.39
N PRO A 489 -11.76 -44.09 2.36
CA PRO A 489 -12.14 -45.47 2.58
C PRO A 489 -12.73 -46.06 1.30
N THR A 490 -12.11 -47.12 0.80
CA THR A 490 -12.51 -47.82 -0.43
C THR A 490 -14.03 -48.01 -0.41
N PRO A 491 -14.77 -47.55 -1.43
CA PRO A 491 -16.22 -47.71 -1.46
C PRO A 491 -16.60 -49.16 -1.18
N ALA A 492 -17.47 -49.38 -0.19
CA ALA A 492 -17.92 -50.71 0.17
C ALA A 492 -18.41 -51.41 -1.11
N PRO A 493 -17.97 -52.65 -1.38
CA PRO A 493 -18.14 -53.27 -2.69
C PRO A 493 -19.61 -53.28 -3.07
N THR A 494 -19.94 -52.60 -4.18
CA THR A 494 -21.32 -52.44 -4.64
C THR A 494 -22.01 -53.78 -4.64
N VAL A 495 -23.04 -53.92 -3.81
CA VAL A 495 -23.80 -55.18 -3.70
C VAL A 495 -24.40 -55.45 -5.07
N SER A 496 -23.84 -56.44 -5.78
CA SER A 496 -24.33 -56.85 -7.09
C SER A 496 -25.82 -57.18 -6.96
N GLU A 497 -26.65 -56.53 -7.79
CA GLU A 497 -28.08 -56.82 -7.78
C GLU A 497 -28.31 -58.32 -8.04
N SER A 498 -29.20 -58.91 -7.24
CA SER A 498 -29.51 -60.34 -7.35
C SER A 498 -30.18 -60.61 -8.71
N PRO A 499 -29.80 -61.68 -9.43
CA PRO A 499 -30.19 -61.86 -10.83
C PRO A 499 -31.71 -61.92 -10.99
N THR A 500 -32.27 -60.93 -11.67
CA THR A 500 -33.72 -60.75 -11.85
C THR A 500 -34.29 -61.86 -12.73
N ASN A 501 -35.00 -62.81 -12.11
CA ASN A 501 -35.73 -63.87 -12.82
C ASN A 501 -36.90 -63.30 -13.64
N LYS A 502 -36.63 -62.87 -14.88
CA LYS A 502 -37.65 -62.48 -15.87
C LYS A 502 -37.35 -63.11 -17.24
N PRO A 503 -38.27 -63.90 -17.83
CA PRO A 503 -38.00 -64.61 -19.09
C PRO A 503 -37.78 -63.67 -20.29
N THR A 504 -36.77 -63.96 -21.09
CA THR A 504 -36.48 -63.31 -22.38
C THR A 504 -37.52 -63.71 -23.44
N LEU A 505 -38.08 -62.75 -24.17
CA LEU A 505 -39.05 -63.02 -25.25
C LEU A 505 -38.40 -62.94 -26.64
N LEU A 506 -38.31 -64.12 -27.28
CA LEU A 506 -38.11 -64.42 -28.71
C LEU A 506 -36.84 -63.89 -29.43
N PRO A 507 -36.38 -64.61 -30.49
CA PRO A 507 -35.18 -64.25 -31.23
C PRO A 507 -35.45 -63.31 -32.42
N THR A 508 -34.53 -62.38 -32.67
CA THR A 508 -34.46 -61.57 -33.91
C THR A 508 -34.00 -62.45 -35.10
N PRO A 509 -34.60 -62.33 -36.30
CA PRO A 509 -34.19 -63.11 -37.48
C PRO A 509 -32.85 -62.69 -38.09
N ALA A 510 -32.35 -63.54 -39.01
CA ALA A 510 -31.01 -63.52 -39.60
C ALA A 510 -30.69 -62.31 -40.51
N PRO A 511 -29.39 -61.98 -40.72
CA PRO A 511 -28.98 -60.85 -41.56
C PRO A 511 -29.24 -61.08 -43.05
N THR A 512 -29.58 -60.00 -43.77
CA THR A 512 -29.73 -59.99 -45.24
C THR A 512 -28.45 -59.47 -45.91
N VAL A 513 -28.19 -59.90 -47.14
CA VAL A 513 -26.88 -59.80 -47.81
C VAL A 513 -26.74 -58.55 -48.69
N SER A 514 -25.51 -58.04 -48.73
CA SER A 514 -24.90 -57.08 -49.68
C SER A 514 -25.50 -56.99 -51.09
N GLU A 515 -25.61 -55.76 -51.60
CA GLU A 515 -25.41 -55.43 -53.03
C GLU A 515 -24.36 -54.31 -53.22
N SER A 516 -23.92 -54.12 -54.47
CA SER A 516 -22.65 -53.47 -54.86
C SER A 516 -22.86 -52.07 -55.51
N PRO A 517 -21.78 -51.28 -55.79
CA PRO A 517 -21.92 -49.85 -56.09
C PRO A 517 -22.39 -49.54 -57.51
N THR A 518 -23.22 -48.50 -57.64
CA THR A 518 -23.71 -47.97 -58.93
C THR A 518 -22.84 -46.82 -59.43
N ASN A 519 -22.59 -46.77 -60.74
CA ASN A 519 -21.72 -45.77 -61.38
C ASN A 519 -22.51 -44.68 -62.14
N LYS A 520 -21.85 -43.52 -62.32
CA LYS A 520 -22.13 -42.50 -63.37
C LYS A 520 -23.37 -41.60 -63.12
N PRO A 521 -23.49 -40.43 -63.80
CA PRO A 521 -22.84 -39.21 -63.33
C PRO A 521 -23.80 -38.01 -63.18
N THR A 522 -23.52 -37.11 -62.23
CA THR A 522 -24.21 -35.82 -62.14
C THR A 522 -23.39 -34.73 -62.85
N THR A 523 -23.98 -34.08 -63.86
CA THR A 523 -23.34 -33.00 -64.62
C THR A 523 -23.23 -31.73 -63.79
N ALA A 524 -22.14 -30.98 -63.95
CA ALA A 524 -21.97 -29.66 -63.35
C ALA A 524 -21.99 -28.57 -64.43
N GLU A 525 -22.61 -27.43 -64.11
CA GLU A 525 -22.42 -26.14 -64.80
C GLU A 525 -22.10 -25.03 -63.77
N PRO A 526 -21.49 -23.92 -64.19
CA PRO A 526 -20.47 -23.28 -63.36
C PRO A 526 -20.99 -22.14 -62.49
N THR A 527 -20.62 -22.17 -61.20
CA THR A 527 -20.62 -20.98 -60.33
C THR A 527 -19.32 -20.18 -60.57
N PRO A 528 -19.35 -18.84 -60.68
CA PRO A 528 -18.20 -18.06 -61.15
C PRO A 528 -16.97 -18.11 -60.23
N ALA A 529 -15.80 -17.86 -60.84
CA ALA A 529 -14.50 -18.02 -60.20
C ALA A 529 -14.25 -17.06 -59.02
N PRO A 530 -13.55 -17.50 -57.96
CA PRO A 530 -13.18 -16.65 -56.84
C PRO A 530 -12.06 -15.68 -57.21
N THR A 531 -12.41 -14.44 -57.57
CA THR A 531 -11.43 -13.36 -57.78
C THR A 531 -11.03 -12.73 -56.45
N GLN A 532 -10.08 -13.36 -55.75
CA GLN A 532 -9.12 -12.65 -54.90
C GLN A 532 -7.70 -13.13 -55.23
N ALA A 533 -6.76 -12.20 -55.29
CA ALA A 533 -5.36 -12.49 -55.61
C ALA A 533 -4.70 -13.34 -54.50
N PRO A 534 -3.64 -14.11 -54.82
CA PRO A 534 -2.88 -14.81 -53.79
C PRO A 534 -2.37 -13.81 -52.75
N THR A 535 -2.69 -14.06 -51.48
CA THR A 535 -2.17 -13.25 -50.37
C THR A 535 -0.65 -13.36 -50.37
N SER A 536 0.03 -12.21 -50.30
CA SER A 536 1.49 -12.15 -50.33
C SER A 536 2.10 -13.06 -49.25
N ALA A 537 3.21 -13.73 -49.60
CA ALA A 537 4.03 -14.42 -48.61
C ALA A 537 4.42 -13.44 -47.46
N PRO A 538 4.55 -13.92 -46.21
CA PRO A 538 4.83 -13.06 -45.07
C PRO A 538 6.08 -12.22 -45.33
N THR A 539 5.94 -10.90 -45.20
CA THR A 539 7.00 -9.94 -45.49
C THR A 539 8.22 -10.23 -44.63
N ALA A 540 9.31 -10.64 -45.26
CA ALA A 540 10.56 -10.88 -44.56
C ALA A 540 11.04 -9.58 -43.87
N CYS A 541 11.47 -9.69 -42.60
CA CYS A 541 12.06 -8.60 -41.81
C CYS A 541 13.45 -8.25 -42.39
N GLY A 542 13.46 -7.62 -43.56
CA GLY A 542 14.63 -7.38 -44.41
C GLY A 542 15.19 -5.98 -44.27
N LEU A 543 16.10 -5.80 -43.31
CA LEU A 543 16.94 -4.60 -43.18
C LEU A 543 18.41 -5.02 -43.01
N ALA A 544 19.32 -4.14 -43.41
CA ALA A 544 20.75 -4.41 -43.48
C ALA A 544 21.54 -3.66 -42.40
N GLN A 545 22.54 -4.35 -41.86
CA GLN A 545 23.44 -3.92 -40.78
C GLN A 545 22.77 -3.75 -39.41
N VAL A 546 23.56 -4.03 -38.38
CA VAL A 546 23.17 -4.25 -36.99
C VAL A 546 24.24 -3.60 -36.13
N ASP A 547 23.85 -2.79 -35.14
CA ASP A 547 24.80 -2.28 -34.12
C ASP A 547 24.83 -3.20 -32.90
N GLU A 548 25.78 -2.95 -31.98
CA GLU A 548 26.06 -3.83 -30.84
C GLU A 548 24.89 -4.01 -29.83
N SER A 549 23.74 -3.35 -30.02
CA SER A 549 22.59 -3.38 -29.11
C SER A 549 21.52 -4.45 -29.41
N CYS A 550 21.54 -5.09 -30.58
CA CYS A 550 20.68 -6.22 -30.96
C CYS A 550 21.52 -7.29 -31.66
N THR A 551 21.33 -8.59 -31.42
CA THR A 551 22.20 -9.63 -32.01
C THR A 551 21.61 -10.33 -33.23
N VAL A 552 20.28 -10.37 -33.39
CA VAL A 552 19.60 -10.88 -34.58
C VAL A 552 18.38 -10.04 -34.98
N SER A 553 17.99 -10.07 -36.26
CA SER A 553 16.92 -9.20 -36.80
C SER A 553 15.52 -9.47 -36.24
N THR A 554 15.29 -10.68 -35.70
CA THR A 554 14.06 -11.05 -34.99
C THR A 554 13.81 -10.23 -33.73
N ASP A 555 14.86 -9.67 -33.12
CA ASP A 555 14.76 -9.00 -31.83
C ASP A 555 14.25 -7.56 -32.00
N CYS A 556 14.63 -6.89 -33.09
CA CYS A 556 14.00 -5.65 -33.55
C CYS A 556 12.53 -5.89 -33.93
N CYS A 557 12.25 -6.90 -34.75
CA CYS A 557 10.88 -7.24 -35.17
C CYS A 557 9.99 -7.78 -34.03
N SER A 558 10.51 -7.93 -32.81
CA SER A 558 9.76 -8.33 -31.60
C SER A 558 9.96 -7.40 -30.39
N ASN A 559 10.63 -6.24 -30.55
CA ASN A 559 10.95 -5.27 -29.49
C ASN A 559 11.80 -5.83 -28.31
N SER A 560 12.49 -6.95 -28.49
CA SER A 560 13.10 -7.75 -27.41
C SER A 560 14.58 -7.47 -27.14
N CYS A 561 15.22 -6.50 -27.81
CA CYS A 561 16.66 -6.28 -27.69
C CYS A 561 17.13 -5.96 -26.25
N SER A 562 18.13 -6.71 -25.79
CA SER A 562 18.61 -6.77 -24.41
C SER A 562 19.94 -6.04 -24.20
N GLY A 563 19.96 -4.71 -24.42
CA GLY A 563 21.14 -3.87 -24.17
C GLY A 563 20.83 -2.37 -24.13
N GLY A 564 21.73 -1.59 -23.53
CA GLY A 564 21.75 -0.13 -23.60
C GLY A 564 20.62 0.64 -22.89
N LYS A 565 20.80 1.96 -22.77
CA LYS A 565 19.78 2.87 -22.20
C LYS A 565 18.60 3.02 -23.17
N PRO A 566 17.34 3.11 -22.69
CA PRO A 566 16.15 3.16 -23.56
C PRO A 566 16.18 4.25 -24.63
N ALA A 567 16.74 5.43 -24.32
CA ALA A 567 16.75 6.59 -25.21
C ALA A 567 17.61 6.45 -26.49
N ASN A 568 18.42 5.40 -26.61
CA ASN A 568 19.30 5.17 -27.77
C ASN A 568 18.75 4.12 -28.75
N ARG A 569 17.58 3.52 -28.49
CA ARG A 569 17.01 2.44 -29.31
C ARG A 569 16.30 3.02 -30.53
N VAL A 570 16.83 2.79 -31.73
CA VAL A 570 16.25 3.30 -32.99
C VAL A 570 16.26 2.24 -34.09
N CYS A 571 15.08 1.85 -34.56
CA CYS A 571 14.92 1.05 -35.78
C CYS A 571 14.64 1.99 -36.96
N LEU A 572 15.52 2.02 -37.96
CA LEU A 572 15.36 2.88 -39.15
C LEU A 572 14.81 2.10 -40.34
N ALA A 573 13.68 2.56 -40.90
CA ALA A 573 13.13 2.06 -42.15
C ALA A 573 13.51 3.00 -43.31
N ASN A 574 13.94 2.44 -44.45
CA ASN A 574 14.31 3.22 -45.63
C ASN A 574 13.11 3.39 -46.59
N GLY A 575 12.95 4.61 -47.12
CA GLY A 575 12.14 4.90 -48.31
C GLY A 575 12.93 4.66 -49.61
N PRO A 576 12.56 5.30 -50.76
CA PRO A 576 11.57 6.38 -50.91
C PRO A 576 10.52 6.18 -52.02
N THR A 577 9.37 6.87 -51.93
CA THR A 577 8.64 7.42 -53.10
C THR A 577 7.52 8.39 -52.71
N ALA A 578 7.37 9.45 -53.53
CA ALA A 578 6.20 10.34 -53.82
C ALA A 578 5.11 10.69 -52.75
N PRO A 579 4.57 11.93 -52.77
CA PRO A 579 3.67 12.43 -51.70
C PRO A 579 2.17 12.16 -51.90
N SER A 580 1.44 12.17 -50.78
CA SER A 580 -0.02 12.39 -50.69
C SER A 580 -0.33 13.35 -49.52
N PRO A 581 -1.50 14.01 -49.48
CA PRO A 581 -1.66 15.26 -48.73
C PRO A 581 -1.82 15.09 -47.21
N THR A 582 -1.09 15.91 -46.46
CA THR A 582 -1.18 16.01 -44.99
C THR A 582 -2.46 16.74 -44.56
N PRO A 583 -3.15 16.29 -43.48
CA PRO A 583 -4.12 17.12 -42.77
C PRO A 583 -3.47 18.41 -42.23
N PRO A 584 -4.24 19.49 -42.00
CA PRO A 584 -3.70 20.73 -41.47
C PRO A 584 -3.20 20.55 -40.02
N SER A 585 -1.91 20.77 -39.80
CA SER A 585 -1.34 20.90 -38.46
C SER A 585 -1.85 22.19 -37.78
N PRO A 586 -2.13 22.21 -36.46
CA PRO A 586 -2.54 23.43 -35.77
C PRO A 586 -1.50 24.54 -35.93
N SER A 587 -1.97 25.76 -36.17
CA SER A 587 -1.12 26.93 -36.37
C SER A 587 -0.30 27.26 -35.11
N PRO A 588 1.00 27.61 -35.22
CA PRO A 588 1.78 28.10 -34.09
C PRO A 588 1.18 29.38 -33.50
N PRO A 589 1.35 29.65 -32.18
CA PRO A 589 0.95 30.92 -31.60
C PRO A 589 1.69 32.09 -32.28
N THR A 590 0.95 33.13 -32.65
CA THR A 590 1.36 34.13 -33.66
C THR A 590 2.46 35.10 -33.24
N SER A 591 3.03 34.94 -32.05
CA SER A 591 4.22 35.69 -31.61
C SER A 591 5.03 34.88 -30.59
N CYS A 592 6.18 34.36 -31.03
CA CYS A 592 7.27 33.96 -30.15
C CYS A 592 8.42 34.96 -30.31
N GLY A 593 9.20 35.17 -29.25
CA GLY A 593 10.33 36.09 -29.22
C GLY A 593 11.39 35.82 -30.30
N GLN A 594 12.13 36.85 -30.71
CA GLN A 594 13.23 36.66 -31.66
C GLN A 594 14.38 35.91 -30.98
N LYS A 595 15.13 35.10 -31.75
CA LYS A 595 16.31 34.41 -31.21
C LYS A 595 17.33 35.42 -30.70
N ASN A 596 17.86 35.17 -29.50
CA ASN A 596 19.11 35.77 -29.05
C ASN A 596 20.30 34.86 -29.39
N ALA A 597 21.50 35.22 -28.95
CA ALA A 597 22.73 34.47 -29.23
C ALA A 597 22.76 33.04 -28.63
N SER A 598 21.83 32.66 -27.75
CA SER A 598 21.74 31.33 -27.13
C SER A 598 20.91 30.31 -27.92
N CYS A 599 20.24 30.75 -28.99
CA CYS A 599 19.39 29.92 -29.86
C CYS A 599 19.89 29.99 -31.32
N SER A 600 20.06 28.86 -31.99
CA SER A 600 20.61 28.78 -33.35
C SER A 600 19.64 29.39 -34.38
N ASN A 601 18.35 29.12 -34.20
CA ASN A 601 17.25 29.60 -35.04
C ASN A 601 15.99 29.89 -34.19
N ASN A 602 14.98 30.52 -34.79
CA ASN A 602 13.74 30.86 -34.07
C ASN A 602 12.90 29.61 -33.70
N THR A 603 13.02 28.51 -34.44
CA THR A 603 12.27 27.26 -34.20
C THR A 603 12.73 26.54 -32.94
N GLU A 604 14.04 26.56 -32.62
CA GLU A 604 14.58 26.11 -31.32
C GLU A 604 14.00 26.92 -30.16
N CYS A 605 13.86 28.25 -30.33
CA CYS A 605 13.22 29.12 -29.35
C CYS A 605 11.73 28.78 -29.18
N CYS A 606 10.97 28.68 -30.27
CA CYS A 606 9.54 28.33 -30.25
C CYS A 606 9.24 26.96 -29.63
N SER A 607 10.22 26.06 -29.58
CA SER A 607 10.10 24.70 -29.02
C SER A 607 10.78 24.54 -27.65
N GLY A 608 11.35 25.60 -27.08
CA GLY A 608 12.02 25.57 -25.77
C GLY A 608 13.37 24.85 -25.74
N ASN A 609 13.95 24.52 -26.90
CA ASN A 609 15.12 23.64 -27.03
C ASN A 609 16.48 24.37 -27.11
N CYS A 610 16.55 25.65 -26.71
CA CYS A 610 17.82 26.37 -26.67
C CYS A 610 18.77 25.78 -25.61
N LYS A 611 20.09 25.96 -25.81
CA LYS A 611 21.10 25.34 -24.92
C LYS A 611 21.00 25.88 -23.49
N ARG A 612 21.32 25.01 -22.52
CA ARG A 612 21.02 25.18 -21.07
C ARG A 612 21.19 26.62 -20.57
N ASN A 613 20.15 27.08 -19.87
CA ASN A 613 19.99 28.40 -19.25
C ASN A 613 19.75 29.59 -20.20
N GLY A 614 19.69 29.40 -21.52
CA GLY A 614 19.15 30.39 -22.45
C GLY A 614 17.62 30.48 -22.38
N ARG A 615 17.08 31.68 -22.16
CA ARG A 615 15.67 32.02 -22.46
C ARG A 615 15.60 32.77 -23.79
N CYS A 616 14.46 32.75 -24.47
CA CYS A 616 14.21 33.67 -25.59
C CYS A 616 14.14 35.13 -25.10
N ALA A 617 14.29 36.08 -26.03
CA ALA A 617 14.15 37.52 -25.78
C ALA A 617 12.71 38.00 -26.04
#